data_AF-A0A7X0UVE4-F1
#
_entry.id   AF-A0A7X0UVE4-F1
#
_cell.length_a   1.000
_cell.length_b   1.000
_cell.length_c   1.000
_cell.angle_alpha   90.00
_cell.angle_beta   90.00
_cell.angle_gamma   90.00
#
_symmetry.space_group_name_H-M   'P 1'
#
loop_
_entity.id
_entity.type
_entity.pdbx_description
1 polymer ?
#
loop_
_entity_poly.entity_id
_entity_poly.type
_entity_poly.pdbx_seq_one_letter_code
_entity_poly.pdbx_strand_id
1 'polypeptide(L)'
;MKPHPPIDEREWQAQERAMRRSAPGGHEDPLVAGYRKVAAAARAASPPELPEDFAAQVAALVGGEARAVPDGRLERVLLRILLALLPVALAAVLVLFGARWWQAASGVLGEDALRWLLVALACAVVSWGIDRVRAGADYPGGGHAAA
;
A
#
# COMPACT_ATOMS: atom_id res chain seq x y z
N MET A 1 27.57 -4.22 -18.86
CA MET A 1 26.11 -4.04 -18.71
C MET A 1 25.51 -4.09 -20.10
N LYS A 2 24.84 -5.19 -20.47
CA LYS A 2 24.20 -5.28 -21.80
C LYS A 2 22.95 -4.40 -21.78
N PRO A 3 22.72 -3.53 -22.80
CA PRO A 3 21.50 -2.74 -22.85
C PRO A 3 20.29 -3.67 -22.91
N HIS A 4 19.30 -3.43 -22.06
CA HIS A 4 18.02 -4.12 -22.17
C HIS A 4 17.37 -3.74 -23.50
N PRO A 5 16.85 -4.70 -24.27
CA PRO A 5 16.07 -4.37 -25.46
C PRO A 5 14.86 -3.52 -25.03
N PRO A 6 14.45 -2.54 -25.86
CA PRO A 6 13.26 -1.76 -25.59
C PRO A 6 12.05 -2.67 -25.45
N ILE A 7 11.16 -2.38 -24.50
CA ILE A 7 9.92 -3.14 -24.30
C ILE A 7 9.03 -2.93 -25.54
N ASP A 8 8.71 -4.01 -26.23
CA ASP A 8 7.71 -3.98 -27.31
C ASP A 8 6.30 -3.96 -26.68
N GLU A 9 5.63 -2.81 -26.78
CA GLU A 9 4.28 -2.60 -26.27
C GLU A 9 3.27 -3.62 -26.83
N ARG A 10 3.42 -4.01 -28.10
CA ARG A 10 2.53 -4.98 -28.72
C ARG A 10 2.68 -6.36 -28.09
N GLU A 11 3.92 -6.73 -27.82
CA GLU A 11 4.28 -7.99 -27.17
C GLU A 11 3.78 -8.03 -25.72
N TRP A 12 4.00 -6.94 -24.97
CA TRP A 12 3.52 -6.82 -23.59
C TRP A 12 2.00 -6.92 -23.49
N GLN A 13 1.27 -6.15 -24.31
CA GLN A 13 -0.19 -6.17 -24.31
C GLN A 13 -0.76 -7.55 -24.66
N ALA A 14 -0.07 -8.33 -25.49
CA ALA A 14 -0.50 -9.68 -25.81
C ALA A 14 -0.30 -10.65 -24.64
N GLN A 15 0.77 -10.49 -23.86
CA GLN A 15 0.99 -11.24 -22.61
C GLN A 15 -0.08 -10.93 -21.56
N GLU A 16 -0.38 -9.64 -21.34
CA GLU A 16 -1.43 -9.19 -20.42
C GLU A 16 -2.80 -9.77 -20.79
N ARG A 17 -3.16 -9.73 -22.08
CA ARG A 17 -4.42 -10.32 -22.57
C ARG A 17 -4.47 -11.83 -22.35
N ALA A 18 -3.36 -12.53 -22.61
CA ALA A 18 -3.25 -13.97 -22.41
C ALA A 18 -3.32 -14.38 -20.92
N MET A 19 -2.86 -13.53 -20.01
CA MET A 19 -2.97 -13.75 -18.57
C MET A 19 -4.40 -13.57 -18.06
N ARG A 20 -5.11 -12.53 -18.54
CA ARG A 20 -6.45 -12.15 -18.06
C ARG A 20 -7.59 -13.00 -18.62
N ARG A 21 -7.47 -13.54 -19.84
CA ARG A 21 -8.52 -14.37 -20.47
C ARG A 21 -8.17 -15.85 -20.40
N SER A 22 -8.91 -16.59 -19.58
CA SER A 22 -8.77 -18.04 -19.43
C SER A 22 -9.32 -18.83 -20.61
N ALA A 23 -10.36 -18.33 -21.28
CA ALA A 23 -10.97 -18.98 -22.44
C ALA A 23 -10.61 -18.26 -23.76
N PRO A 24 -10.39 -19.01 -24.87
CA PRO A 24 -10.25 -18.41 -26.19
C PRO A 24 -11.55 -17.68 -26.58
N GLY A 25 -11.41 -16.43 -27.03
CA GLY A 25 -12.48 -15.72 -27.74
C GLY A 25 -12.37 -15.98 -29.25
N GLY A 26 -13.39 -15.61 -30.03
CA GLY A 26 -13.52 -15.90 -31.47
C GLY A 26 -12.25 -15.76 -32.34
N HIS A 27 -12.12 -14.69 -33.14
CA HIS A 27 -10.95 -14.51 -34.00
C HIS A 27 -9.79 -13.93 -33.17
N GLU A 28 -9.05 -14.82 -32.53
CA GLU A 28 -7.99 -14.45 -31.58
C GLU A 28 -6.62 -14.33 -32.24
N ASP A 29 -5.88 -13.31 -31.81
CA ASP A 29 -4.50 -13.07 -32.23
C ASP A 29 -3.60 -14.30 -31.93
N PRO A 30 -2.89 -14.85 -32.94
CA PRO A 30 -1.97 -15.98 -32.76
C PRO A 30 -0.92 -15.76 -31.66
N LEU A 31 -0.50 -14.51 -31.45
CA LEU A 31 0.51 -14.15 -30.46
C LEU A 31 -0.04 -14.27 -29.02
N VAL A 32 -1.30 -13.87 -28.82
CA VAL A 32 -2.04 -14.08 -27.56
C VAL A 32 -2.28 -15.58 -27.33
N ALA A 33 -2.62 -16.34 -28.37
CA ALA A 33 -2.81 -17.78 -28.27
C ALA A 33 -1.52 -18.52 -27.87
N GLY A 34 -0.36 -18.07 -28.38
CA GLY A 34 0.96 -18.55 -27.98
C GLY A 34 1.22 -18.34 -26.49
N TYR A 35 1.08 -17.10 -26.00
CA TYR A 35 1.28 -16.80 -24.58
C TYR A 35 0.30 -17.49 -23.66
N ARG A 36 -0.93 -17.73 -24.10
CA ARG A 36 -1.89 -18.47 -23.27
C ARG A 36 -1.43 -19.91 -23.03
N LYS A 37 -0.81 -20.58 -24.00
CA LYS A 37 -0.24 -21.92 -23.78
C LYS A 37 0.85 -21.89 -22.72
N VAL A 38 1.71 -20.87 -22.76
CA VAL A 38 2.76 -20.66 -21.74
C VAL A 38 2.13 -20.41 -20.37
N ALA A 39 1.15 -19.52 -20.28
CA ALA A 39 0.46 -19.21 -19.02
C ALA A 39 -0.31 -20.42 -18.46
N ALA A 40 -0.92 -21.24 -19.33
CA ALA A 40 -1.58 -22.47 -18.93
C ALA A 40 -0.58 -23.51 -18.40
N ALA A 41 0.56 -23.69 -19.09
CA ALA A 41 1.63 -24.58 -18.64
C ALA A 41 2.23 -24.13 -17.31
N ALA A 42 2.45 -22.82 -17.12
CA ALA A 42 2.96 -22.26 -15.87
C ALA A 42 2.00 -22.49 -14.69
N ARG A 43 0.68 -22.36 -14.91
CA ARG A 43 -0.33 -22.65 -13.88
C ARG A 43 -0.45 -24.15 -13.59
N ALA A 44 -0.33 -25.00 -14.61
CA ALA A 44 -0.37 -26.45 -14.44
C ALA A 44 0.88 -26.98 -13.72
N ALA A 45 2.02 -26.29 -13.85
CA ALA A 45 3.26 -26.60 -13.17
C ALA A 45 3.30 -26.06 -11.72
N SER A 46 2.14 -25.75 -11.12
CA SER A 46 2.08 -25.18 -9.77
C SER A 46 2.88 -26.04 -8.79
N PRO A 47 3.88 -25.48 -8.09
CA PRO A 47 4.58 -26.20 -7.05
C PRO A 47 3.58 -26.66 -5.98
N PRO A 48 3.88 -27.76 -5.23
CA PRO A 48 3.15 -28.06 -4.00
C PRO A 48 3.17 -26.83 -3.08
N GLU A 49 2.12 -26.70 -2.26
CA GLU A 49 1.80 -25.55 -1.40
C GLU A 49 2.99 -24.65 -1.07
N LEU A 50 2.85 -23.36 -1.42
CA LEU A 50 3.84 -22.36 -1.05
C LEU A 50 3.97 -22.32 0.48
N PRO A 51 5.19 -22.16 1.02
CA PRO A 51 5.40 -21.98 2.44
C PRO A 51 4.51 -20.85 2.99
N GLU A 52 3.99 -21.00 4.22
CA GLU A 52 3.13 -20.01 4.85
C GLU A 52 3.78 -18.61 4.94
N ASP A 53 5.11 -18.57 4.97
CA ASP A 53 5.94 -17.37 5.03
C ASP A 53 6.42 -16.87 3.65
N PHE A 54 5.98 -17.48 2.54
CA PHE A 54 6.41 -17.09 1.19
C PHE A 54 6.24 -15.60 0.93
N ALA A 55 5.10 -15.02 1.33
CA ALA A 55 4.83 -13.59 1.18
C ALA A 55 5.85 -12.74 1.98
N ALA A 56 6.23 -13.19 3.18
CA ALA A 56 7.24 -12.51 4.00
C ALA A 56 8.64 -12.63 3.38
N GLN A 57 9.00 -13.80 2.85
CA GLN A 57 10.26 -14.03 2.16
C GLN A 57 10.38 -13.16 0.89
N VAL A 58 9.32 -13.09 0.08
CA VAL A 58 9.26 -12.21 -1.11
C VAL A 58 9.32 -10.74 -0.69
N ALA A 59 8.58 -10.33 0.35
CA ALA A 59 8.63 -8.96 0.85
C ALA A 59 10.03 -8.58 1.37
N ALA A 60 10.76 -9.50 2.00
CA ALA A 60 12.13 -9.28 2.43
C ALA A 60 13.10 -9.17 1.24
N LEU A 61 12.93 -10.00 0.21
CA LEU A 61 13.73 -9.96 -1.01
C LEU A 61 13.53 -8.65 -1.78
N VAL A 62 12.26 -8.30 -2.04
CA VAL A 62 11.89 -7.04 -2.71
C VAL A 62 12.20 -5.83 -1.85
N GLY A 63 12.04 -5.91 -0.52
CA GLY A 63 12.45 -4.87 0.41
C GLY A 63 13.97 -4.65 0.45
N GLY A 64 14.74 -5.71 0.19
CA GLY A 64 16.19 -5.67 -0.02
C GLY A 64 16.57 -4.97 -1.34
N GLU A 65 15.89 -5.30 -2.43
CA GLU A 65 16.10 -4.68 -3.76
C GLU A 65 15.56 -3.24 -3.85
N ALA A 66 14.46 -2.91 -3.18
CA ALA A 66 13.95 -1.54 -3.05
C ALA A 66 14.95 -0.63 -2.31
N ARG A 67 15.84 -1.22 -1.50
CA ARG A 67 16.97 -0.54 -0.86
C ARG A 67 18.11 -0.24 -1.83
N ALA A 68 18.16 -0.91 -2.98
CA ALA A 68 19.13 -0.72 -4.05
C ALA A 68 18.68 0.32 -5.10
N VAL A 69 17.44 0.83 -5.04
CA VAL A 69 17.01 1.99 -5.82
C VAL A 69 17.58 3.27 -5.16
N PRO A 70 18.41 4.07 -5.85
CA PRO A 70 19.05 5.27 -5.28
C PRO A 70 18.07 6.32 -4.75
N ASP A 71 16.80 6.30 -5.18
CA ASP A 71 15.79 7.33 -4.89
C ASP A 71 15.08 7.20 -3.53
N GLY A 72 15.17 6.03 -2.87
CA GLY A 72 14.43 5.80 -1.62
C GLY A 72 14.94 6.62 -0.42
N ARG A 73 16.13 7.24 -0.48
CA ARG A 73 16.63 8.11 0.61
C ARG A 73 15.99 9.51 0.54
N LEU A 74 15.87 10.09 -0.65
CA LEU A 74 15.24 11.40 -0.84
C LEU A 74 13.76 11.34 -0.48
N GLU A 75 13.05 10.32 -0.99
CA GLU A 75 11.64 10.11 -0.68
C GLU A 75 11.40 9.97 0.84
N ARG A 76 12.22 9.17 1.52
CA ARG A 76 12.14 9.04 2.99
C ARG A 76 12.41 10.36 3.73
N VAL A 77 13.36 11.17 3.25
CA VAL A 77 13.62 12.48 3.84
C VAL A 77 12.43 13.41 3.61
N LEU A 78 11.87 13.44 2.40
CA LEU A 78 10.71 14.26 2.07
C LEU A 78 9.49 13.86 2.90
N LEU A 79 9.23 12.56 3.05
CA LEU A 79 8.15 12.05 3.90
C LEU A 79 8.34 12.42 5.37
N ARG A 80 9.58 12.38 5.90
CA ARG A 80 9.87 12.82 7.27
C ARG A 80 9.66 14.32 7.45
N ILE A 81 10.14 15.13 6.50
CA ILE A 81 9.92 16.58 6.50
C ILE A 81 8.43 16.87 6.45
N LEU A 82 7.68 16.21 5.57
CA LEU A 82 6.22 16.37 5.47
C LEU A 82 5.53 15.97 6.78
N LEU A 83 5.91 14.83 7.36
CA LEU A 83 5.37 14.34 8.62
C LEU A 83 5.67 15.27 9.79
N ALA A 84 6.78 16.02 9.75
CA ALA A 84 7.12 17.03 10.75
C ALA A 84 6.43 18.38 10.49
N LEU A 85 6.32 18.82 9.23
CA LEU A 85 5.69 20.08 8.85
C LEU A 85 4.17 20.06 9.03
N LEU A 86 3.52 18.94 8.75
CA LEU A 86 2.07 18.80 8.86
C LEU A 86 1.54 19.14 10.28
N PRO A 87 2.06 18.55 11.38
CA PRO A 87 1.59 18.89 12.73
C PRO A 87 1.93 20.32 13.11
N VAL A 88 3.06 20.87 12.64
CA VAL A 88 3.44 22.27 12.87
C VAL A 88 2.45 23.22 12.20
N ALA A 89 2.11 22.96 10.93
CA ALA A 89 1.12 23.74 10.20
C ALA A 89 -0.28 23.62 10.83
N LEU A 90 -0.67 22.41 11.23
CA LEU A 90 -1.94 22.18 11.94
C LEU A 90 -1.99 22.97 13.26
N ALA A 91 -0.93 22.92 14.06
CA ALA A 91 -0.83 23.68 15.31
C ALA A 91 -0.90 25.20 15.04
N ALA A 92 -0.19 25.70 14.02
CA ALA A 92 -0.23 27.10 13.64
C ALA A 92 -1.65 27.54 13.24
N VAL A 93 -2.37 26.73 12.46
CA VAL A 93 -3.77 27.00 12.08
C VAL A 93 -4.68 27.02 13.31
N LEU A 94 -4.55 26.07 14.23
CA LEU A 94 -5.32 26.03 15.46
C LEU A 94 -5.04 27.24 16.37
N VAL A 95 -3.79 27.68 16.47
CA VAL A 95 -3.42 28.87 17.26
C VAL A 95 -3.99 30.15 16.63
N LEU A 96 -3.87 30.31 15.32
CA LEU A 96 -4.28 31.53 14.62
C LEU A 96 -5.79 31.63 14.43
N PHE A 97 -6.48 30.51 14.19
CA PHE A 97 -7.88 30.50 13.77
C PHE A 97 -8.79 29.70 14.72
N GLY A 98 -8.23 28.93 15.64
CA GLY A 98 -9.00 28.01 16.49
C GLY A 98 -10.04 28.72 17.34
N ALA A 99 -9.72 29.86 17.94
CA ALA A 99 -10.69 30.63 18.73
C ALA A 99 -11.89 31.11 17.88
N ARG A 100 -11.63 31.55 16.65
CA ARG A 100 -12.69 32.01 15.72
C ARG A 100 -13.58 30.85 15.27
N TRP A 101 -12.98 29.70 14.95
CA TRP A 101 -13.71 28.50 14.60
C TRP A 101 -14.51 27.94 15.78
N TRP A 102 -13.93 27.98 16.98
CA TRP A 102 -14.58 27.56 18.20
C TRP A 102 -15.82 28.40 18.49
N GLN A 103 -15.71 29.73 18.43
CA GLN A 103 -16.85 30.64 18.62
C GLN A 103 -17.95 30.45 17.57
N ALA A 104 -17.58 30.26 16.30
CA ALA A 104 -18.54 30.01 15.23
C ALA A 104 -19.26 28.66 15.43
N ALA A 105 -18.52 27.62 15.82
CA ALA A 105 -19.08 26.29 16.04
C ALA A 105 -19.95 26.23 17.30
N SER A 106 -19.52 26.87 18.41
CA SER A 106 -20.31 26.94 19.64
C SER A 106 -21.59 27.75 19.45
N GLY A 107 -21.58 28.77 18.57
CA GLY A 107 -22.77 29.53 18.20
C GLY A 107 -23.85 28.70 17.47
N VAL A 108 -23.47 27.60 16.80
CA VAL A 108 -24.41 26.74 16.06
C VAL A 108 -24.80 25.50 16.85
N LEU A 109 -23.83 24.85 17.50
CA LEU A 109 -24.01 23.54 18.15
C LEU A 109 -24.18 23.64 19.67
N GLY A 110 -23.75 24.75 20.28
CA GLY A 110 -23.55 24.87 21.72
C GLY A 110 -22.19 24.31 22.17
N GLU A 111 -21.62 24.88 23.23
CA GLU A 111 -20.29 24.48 23.73
C GLU A 111 -20.24 23.02 24.22
N ASP A 112 -21.30 22.57 24.89
CA ASP A 112 -21.34 21.20 25.42
C ASP A 112 -21.41 20.14 24.33
N ALA A 113 -22.21 20.35 23.28
CA ALA A 113 -22.30 19.43 22.15
C ALA A 113 -20.97 19.36 21.39
N LEU A 114 -20.33 20.52 21.16
CA LEU A 114 -19.03 20.59 20.50
C LEU A 114 -17.93 19.86 21.31
N ARG A 115 -17.93 20.00 22.65
CA ARG A 115 -17.00 19.28 23.53
C ARG A 115 -17.22 17.77 23.45
N TRP A 116 -18.48 17.30 23.48
CA TRP A 116 -18.78 15.86 23.37
C TRP A 116 -18.43 15.28 22.00
N LEU A 117 -18.61 16.05 20.92
CA LEU A 117 -18.17 15.65 19.58
C LEU A 117 -16.65 15.48 19.51
N LEU A 118 -15.88 16.38 20.14
CA LEU A 118 -14.42 16.24 20.21
C LEU A 118 -14.01 15.00 21.01
N VAL A 119 -14.68 14.70 22.12
CA VAL A 119 -14.43 13.48 22.91
C VAL A 119 -14.74 12.23 22.08
N ALA A 120 -15.88 12.20 21.39
CA ALA A 120 -16.24 11.08 20.52
C ALA A 120 -15.23 10.89 19.37
N LEU A 121 -14.79 11.98 18.74
CA LEU A 121 -13.77 11.96 17.71
C LEU A 121 -12.43 11.44 18.26
N ALA A 122 -12.01 11.91 19.44
CA ALA A 122 -10.79 11.45 20.09
C ALA A 122 -10.86 9.94 20.39
N CYS A 123 -11.98 9.45 20.93
CA CYS A 123 -12.20 8.03 21.15
C CYS A 123 -12.13 7.23 19.85
N ALA A 124 -12.77 7.69 18.77
CA ALA A 124 -12.73 7.01 17.48
C ALA A 124 -11.31 6.91 16.91
N VAL A 125 -10.53 8.00 17.01
CA VAL A 125 -9.13 8.04 16.56
C VAL A 125 -8.25 7.09 17.38
N VAL A 126 -8.41 7.08 18.70
CA VAL A 126 -7.64 6.19 19.59
C VAL A 126 -7.99 4.73 19.32
N SER A 127 -9.28 4.38 19.26
CA SER A 127 -9.71 3.01 18.96
C SER A 127 -9.19 2.54 17.61
N TRP A 128 -9.32 3.37 16.57
CA TRP A 128 -8.79 3.06 15.25
C TRP A 128 -7.26 2.92 15.26
N GLY A 129 -6.56 3.77 16.01
CA GLY A 129 -5.10 3.70 16.16
C GLY A 129 -4.66 2.39 16.81
N ILE A 130 -5.37 1.94 17.85
CA ILE A 130 -5.13 0.65 18.52
C ILE A 130 -5.35 -0.51 17.54
N ASP A 131 -6.45 -0.48 16.77
CA ASP A 131 -6.73 -1.53 15.77
C ASP A 131 -5.67 -1.58 14.68
N ARG A 132 -5.11 -0.44 14.26
CA ARG A 132 -4.01 -0.41 13.28
C ARG A 132 -2.70 -0.95 13.84
N VAL A 133 -2.40 -0.68 15.11
CA VAL A 133 -1.24 -1.27 15.77
C VAL A 133 -1.42 -2.79 15.91
N ARG A 134 -2.61 -3.26 16.28
CA ARG A 134 -2.93 -4.70 16.38
C ARG A 134 -2.83 -5.40 15.03
N ALA A 135 -3.44 -4.84 13.97
CA ALA A 135 -3.34 -5.39 12.62
C ALA A 135 -1.89 -5.45 12.09
N GLY A 136 -1.01 -4.54 12.54
CA GLY A 136 0.41 -4.59 12.25
C GLY A 136 1.20 -5.59 13.11
N ALA A 137 0.75 -5.88 14.33
CA ALA A 137 1.35 -6.85 15.24
C ALA A 137 0.94 -8.30 14.93
N ASP A 138 -0.27 -8.50 14.41
CA ASP A 138 -0.79 -9.78 13.92
C ASP A 138 -0.16 -10.24 12.59
N TYR A 139 0.92 -9.57 12.15
CA TYR A 139 1.93 -10.11 11.22
C TYR A 139 3.17 -10.65 11.99
N PRO A 140 3.08 -11.76 12.76
CA PRO A 140 4.24 -12.37 13.39
C PRO A 140 4.95 -13.32 12.41
N GLY A 141 5.75 -12.75 11.50
CA GLY A 141 6.63 -13.50 10.60
C GLY A 141 8.08 -13.55 11.08
N GLY A 142 8.34 -13.61 12.38
CA GLY A 142 9.70 -13.48 12.90
C GLY A 142 9.88 -13.90 14.35
N GLY A 143 10.15 -15.18 14.54
CA GLY A 143 10.92 -15.63 15.69
C GLY A 143 10.22 -16.68 16.54
N HIS A 144 10.41 -17.95 16.18
CA HIS A 144 10.85 -18.99 17.12
C HIS A 144 11.64 -20.04 16.34
N ALA A 145 12.94 -19.78 16.16
CA ALA A 145 13.92 -20.83 16.02
C ALA A 145 14.40 -21.23 17.43
N ALA A 146 14.38 -22.53 17.68
CA ALA A 146 15.17 -23.29 18.65
C ALA A 146 14.99 -22.99 20.16
N ALA A 147 14.34 -23.94 20.85
CA ALA A 147 15.03 -24.83 21.79
C ALA A 147 14.22 -26.13 21.95
#